data_AF-A0A923GNT3-F1
#
_entry.id   AF-A0A923GNT3-F1
#
_cell.length_a   1.000
_cell.length_b   1.000
_cell.length_c   1.000
_cell.angle_alpha   90.00
_cell.angle_beta   90.00
_cell.angle_gamma   90.00
#
_symmetry.space_group_name_H-M   'P 1'
#
loop_
_entity.id
_entity.type
_entity.pdbx_description
1 polymer ?
#
loop_
_entity_poly.entity_id
_entity_poly.type
_entity_poly.pdbx_seq_one_letter_code
_entity_poly.pdbx_strand_id
1 'polypeptide(L)'
;MKKLVPDPPAKVASHSFYTINKDMPSPEALLYVIQLLRGIEDTLDEYICGNAGEPGIGMLVNSVHNVQMGRALAELVLTREAGEITWH
;
A
#
# COMPACT_ATOMS: atom_id res chain seq x y z
N MET A 1 4.91 -44.95 36.00
CA MET A 1 3.91 -43.88 35.81
C MET A 1 4.43 -42.90 34.77
N LYS A 2 3.92 -42.92 33.53
CA LYS A 2 4.26 -41.90 32.52
C LYS A 2 3.33 -40.72 32.76
N LYS A 3 3.86 -39.61 33.32
CA LYS A 3 3.09 -38.38 33.44
C LYS A 3 2.76 -37.89 32.02
N LEU A 4 1.48 -37.65 31.74
CA LEU A 4 1.07 -36.94 30.52
C LEU A 4 1.70 -35.55 30.59
N VAL A 5 2.62 -35.27 29.67
CA VAL A 5 3.16 -33.94 29.45
C VAL A 5 2.16 -33.23 28.54
N PRO A 6 1.62 -32.07 28.93
CA PRO A 6 0.76 -31.28 28.05
C PRO A 6 1.54 -30.88 26.81
N ASP A 7 0.93 -31.03 25.63
CA ASP A 7 1.55 -30.58 24.39
C ASP A 7 1.89 -29.09 24.46
N PRO A 8 3.04 -28.66 23.92
CA PRO A 8 3.43 -27.27 23.93
C PRO A 8 2.37 -26.43 23.20
N PRO A 9 2.06 -25.21 23.69
CA PRO A 9 1.05 -24.36 23.09
C PRO A 9 1.40 -24.12 21.62
N ALA A 10 0.42 -24.33 20.73
CA ALA A 10 0.57 -24.10 19.31
C ALA A 10 1.09 -22.67 19.09
N LYS A 11 2.18 -22.54 18.31
CA LYS A 11 2.73 -21.24 17.93
C LYS A 11 1.62 -20.47 17.22
N VAL A 12 1.15 -19.41 17.86
CA VAL A 12 0.25 -18.43 17.22
C VAL A 12 1.01 -17.91 16.01
N ALA A 13 0.59 -18.33 14.82
CA ALA A 13 1.15 -17.80 13.59
C ALA A 13 0.94 -16.28 13.63
N SER A 14 2.00 -15.50 13.37
CA SER A 14 1.84 -14.06 13.23
C SER A 14 0.98 -13.82 11.99
N HIS A 15 -0.34 -13.72 12.19
CA HIS A 15 -1.23 -13.37 11.11
C HIS A 15 -0.94 -11.91 10.75
N SER A 16 -0.65 -11.64 9.47
CA SER A 16 -0.55 -10.28 8.98
C SER A 16 -1.88 -9.55 9.26
N PHE A 17 -1.82 -8.30 9.68
CA PHE A 17 -2.99 -7.43 9.87
C PHE A 17 -3.76 -7.16 8.56
N TYR A 18 -3.21 -7.58 7.43
CA TYR A 18 -3.79 -7.46 6.10
C TYR A 18 -3.73 -8.82 5.40
N THR A 19 -4.79 -9.14 4.66
CA THR A 19 -4.86 -10.30 3.77
C THR A 19 -5.13 -9.81 2.36
N ILE A 20 -4.30 -10.22 1.40
CA ILE A 20 -4.52 -9.98 -0.04
C ILE A 20 -5.11 -11.26 -0.63
N ASN A 21 -6.24 -11.13 -1.34
CA ASN A 21 -6.76 -12.24 -2.12
C ASN A 21 -5.81 -12.51 -3.29
N LYS A 22 -5.21 -13.71 -3.32
CA LYS A 22 -4.27 -14.11 -4.38
C LYS A 22 -4.93 -14.28 -5.74
N ASP A 23 -6.23 -14.54 -5.75
CA ASP A 23 -7.01 -14.74 -6.97
C ASP A 23 -7.59 -13.42 -7.50
N MET A 24 -7.19 -12.27 -6.91
CA MET A 24 -7.60 -10.95 -7.37
C MET A 24 -7.05 -10.66 -8.78
N PRO A 25 -7.91 -10.30 -9.75
CA PRO A 25 -7.49 -9.81 -11.05
C PRO A 25 -6.50 -8.64 -10.97
N SER A 26 -5.49 -8.62 -11.83
CA SER A 26 -4.47 -7.56 -11.86
C SER A 26 -5.05 -6.14 -11.99
N PRO A 27 -6.07 -5.86 -12.83
CA PRO A 27 -6.67 -4.53 -12.91
C PRO A 27 -7.30 -4.08 -11.57
N GLU A 28 -7.97 -5.00 -10.88
CA GLU A 28 -8.58 -4.73 -9.57
C GLU A 28 -7.49 -4.49 -8.50
N ALA A 29 -6.40 -5.27 -8.53
CA ALA A 29 -5.25 -5.04 -7.66
C ALA A 29 -4.60 -3.68 -7.90
N LEU A 30 -4.46 -3.26 -9.16
CA LEU A 30 -3.91 -1.95 -9.52
C LEU A 30 -4.82 -0.81 -9.06
N LEU A 31 -6.14 -0.92 -9.25
CA LEU A 31 -7.11 0.03 -8.71
C LEU A 31 -6.98 0.17 -7.19
N TYR A 32 -6.84 -0.95 -6.48
CA TYR A 32 -6.66 -0.94 -5.04
C TYR A 32 -5.35 -0.25 -4.62
N VAL A 33 -4.24 -0.52 -5.31
CA VAL A 33 -2.96 0.18 -5.07
C VAL A 33 -3.09 1.68 -5.31
N ILE A 34 -3.76 2.10 -6.39
CA ILE A 34 -3.99 3.53 -6.69
C ILE A 34 -4.75 4.20 -5.55
N GLN A 35 -5.79 3.55 -5.02
CA GLN A 35 -6.58 4.07 -3.88
C GLN A 35 -5.74 4.18 -2.61
N LEU A 36 -4.91 3.18 -2.30
CA LEU A 36 -4.01 3.22 -1.15
C LEU A 36 -2.99 4.37 -1.26
N LEU A 37 -2.40 4.55 -2.45
CA LEU A 37 -1.45 5.63 -2.69
C LEU A 37 -2.10 7.01 -2.58
N ARG A 38 -3.35 7.17 -3.05
CA ARG A 38 -4.12 8.41 -2.82
C ARG A 38 -4.34 8.67 -1.33
N GLY A 39 -4.73 7.65 -0.56
CA GLY A 39 -4.90 7.81 0.89
C GLY A 39 -3.61 8.23 1.60
N ILE A 40 -2.45 7.73 1.17
CA ILE A 40 -1.15 8.16 1.69
C ILE A 40 -0.85 9.61 1.28
N GLU A 41 -1.10 9.97 0.02
CA GLU A 41 -0.93 11.33 -0.50
C GLU A 41 -1.77 12.33 0.32
N ASP A 42 -3.06 12.06 0.51
CA ASP A 42 -3.97 12.90 1.28
C ASP A 42 -3.53 13.06 2.74
N THR A 43 -3.11 11.95 3.38
CA THR A 43 -2.64 11.97 4.78
C THR A 43 -1.36 12.77 4.95
N LEU A 44 -0.42 12.62 4.00
CA LEU A 44 0.84 13.37 4.02
C LEU A 44 0.58 14.85 3.77
N ASP A 45 -0.28 15.19 2.82
CA ASP A 45 -0.61 16.58 2.50
C ASP A 45 -1.29 17.28 3.69
N GLU A 46 -2.29 16.63 4.31
CA GLU A 46 -2.92 17.15 5.52
C GLU A 46 -1.91 17.38 6.65
N TYR A 47 -1.01 16.43 6.89
CA TYR A 47 0.01 16.57 7.92
C TYR A 47 1.03 17.68 7.60
N ILE A 48 1.50 17.76 6.36
CA ILE A 48 2.46 18.78 5.92
C ILE A 48 1.84 20.18 6.03
N CYS A 49 0.59 20.33 5.57
CA CYS A 49 -0.14 21.59 5.67
C CYS A 49 -0.42 21.99 7.12
N GLY A 50 -0.84 21.04 7.96
CA GLY A 50 -1.13 21.27 9.38
C GLY A 50 0.09 21.60 10.23
N ASN A 51 1.29 21.21 9.80
CA ASN A 51 2.54 21.41 10.53
C ASN A 51 3.53 22.31 9.77
N ALA A 52 3.04 23.15 8.84
CA ALA A 52 3.91 23.97 8.01
C ALA A 52 4.87 24.84 8.84
N GLY A 53 6.16 24.78 8.52
CA GLY A 53 7.22 25.51 9.22
C GLY A 53 7.91 24.72 10.34
N GLU A 54 7.38 23.57 10.74
CA GLU A 54 8.04 22.70 11.72
C GLU A 54 9.31 22.05 11.14
N PRO A 55 10.37 21.89 11.96
CA PRO A 55 11.58 21.19 11.55
C PRO A 55 11.27 19.76 11.07
N GLY A 56 11.83 19.38 9.92
CA GLY A 56 11.69 18.02 9.35
C GLY A 56 10.52 17.84 8.38
N ILE A 57 9.58 18.78 8.27
CA ILE A 57 8.48 18.71 7.30
C ILE A 57 8.99 18.66 5.86
N GLY A 58 10.04 19.43 5.54
CA GLY A 58 10.68 19.38 4.21
C GLY A 58 11.23 18.00 3.84
N MET A 59 11.50 17.11 4.81
CA MET A 59 11.95 15.74 4.53
C MET A 59 10.82 14.85 4.01
N LEU A 60 9.55 15.18 4.29
CA LEU A 60 8.38 14.42 3.85
C LEU A 60 8.03 14.68 2.37
N VAL A 61 8.57 15.75 1.76
CA VAL A 61 8.35 16.07 0.33
C VAL A 61 8.79 14.93 -0.58
N ASN A 62 9.91 14.26 -0.26
CA ASN A 62 10.36 13.11 -1.02
C ASN A 62 9.37 11.93 -0.93
N SER A 63 8.74 11.72 0.23
CA SER A 63 7.71 10.69 0.40
C SER A 63 6.48 10.98 -0.45
N VAL A 64 6.01 12.24 -0.46
CA VAL A 64 4.89 12.68 -1.33
C VAL A 64 5.22 12.40 -2.79
N HIS A 65 6.42 12.81 -3.24
CA HIS A 65 6.85 12.58 -4.62
C HIS A 65 6.88 11.10 -4.99
N ASN A 66 7.42 10.24 -4.12
CA ASN A 66 7.48 8.79 -4.38
C ASN A 66 6.09 8.15 -4.48
N VAL A 67 5.14 8.60 -3.65
CA VAL A 67 3.74 8.15 -3.70
C VAL A 67 3.07 8.57 -5.00
N GLN A 68 3.26 9.83 -5.41
CA GLN A 68 2.75 10.35 -6.69
C GLN A 68 3.31 9.59 -7.89
N MET A 69 4.62 9.34 -7.90
CA MET A 69 5.28 8.55 -8.94
C MET A 69 4.78 7.10 -8.98
N GLY A 70 4.66 6.45 -7.82
CA GLY A 70 4.10 5.11 -7.72
C GLY A 70 2.66 5.04 -8.24
N ARG A 71 1.85 6.06 -7.93
CA ARG A 71 0.45 6.15 -8.38
C ARG A 71 0.38 6.30 -9.89
N ALA A 72 1.16 7.20 -10.46
CA ALA A 72 1.23 7.41 -11.90
C ALA A 72 1.68 6.14 -12.65
N LEU A 73 2.63 5.40 -12.10
CA LEU A 73 3.06 4.10 -12.67
C LEU A 73 1.94 3.05 -12.61
N ALA A 74 1.22 2.95 -11.49
CA ALA A 74 0.09 2.03 -11.37
C ALA A 74 -1.05 2.39 -12.34
N GLU A 75 -1.37 3.69 -12.47
CA GLU A 75 -2.34 4.21 -13.44
C GLU A 75 -1.91 3.88 -14.88
N LEU A 76 -0.63 4.06 -15.22
CA LEU A 76 -0.10 3.68 -16.54
C LEU A 76 -0.28 2.19 -16.85
N VAL A 77 0.05 1.31 -15.90
CA VAL A 77 -0.12 -0.14 -16.10
C VAL A 77 -1.60 -0.49 -16.23
N LEU A 78 -2.46 0.08 -15.39
CA LEU A 78 -3.90 -0.16 -15.45
C LEU A 78 -4.48 0.25 -16.81
N THR A 79 -4.11 1.41 -17.34
CA THR A 79 -4.54 1.88 -18.66
C THR A 79 -4.11 0.92 -19.77
N ARG A 80 -2.89 0.35 -19.69
CA ARG A 80 -2.41 -0.65 -20.65
C ARG A 80 -3.21 -1.96 -20.59
N GLU A 81 -3.55 -2.42 -19.39
CA GLU A 81 -4.37 -3.62 -19.19
C GLU A 81 -5.83 -3.40 -19.65
N ALA A 82 -6.34 -2.17 -19.57
CA ALA A 82 -7.71 -1.81 -19.98
C ALA A 82 -7.90 -1.72 -21.51
N GLY A 83 -6.83 -1.79 -22.32
CA GLY A 83 -6.93 -1.89 -23.78
C GLY A 83 -7.11 -0.57 -24.55
N GLU A 84 -6.83 0.59 -23.94
CA GLU A 84 -6.90 1.92 -24.58
C GLU A 84 -5.54 2.65 -24.46
N ILE A 85 -4.83 3.19 -25.46
CA ILE A 85 -4.93 3.32 -26.92
C ILE A 85 -3.46 3.32 -27.41
N THR A 86 -3.10 2.43 -28.34
CA THR A 86 -1.90 2.60 -29.18
C THR A 86 -2.19 3.71 -30.20
N TRP A 87 -1.56 4.88 -30.06
CA TRP A 87 -1.48 5.84 -31.16
C TRP A 87 -0.46 5.33 -32.17
N HIS A 88 -0.93 5.08 -33.40
CA HIS A 88 -0.09 5.01 -34.59
C HIS A 88 0.47 6.39 -34.94
#